data_AF-A0A8T2NEB3-F1
#
_entry.id   AF-A0A8T2NEB3-F1
#
_cell.length_a   1.000
_cell.length_b   1.000
_cell.length_c   1.000
_cell.angle_alpha   90.00
_cell.angle_beta   90.00
_cell.angle_gamma   90.00
#
_symmetry.space_group_name_H-M   'P 1'
#
loop_
_entity.id
_entity.type
_entity.pdbx_description
1 polymer ?
#
loop_
_entity_poly.entity_id
_entity_poly.type
_entity_poly.pdbx_seq_one_letter_code
_entity_poly.pdbx_strand_id
1 'polypeptide(L)'
;MVTLAFSISATAVLSDLWSKEWKTLLLSFQVTAPFLHVGGVSLMTLLSWPIALHFFRMNKRVRQVAIVGLYLAVLFTLYLVPLGMYSPCIKEEGTLGPPPALIGHRGAPMLAPENTQLSFEKAVEAGGEGLETDVTISYDGVPFLMHDSTLRRTTNVQEVFPNRTDTPAAMFTWNELEMLNAGAWFLSVSS
;
A
#
# COMPACT_ATOMS: atom_id res chain seq x y z
N MET A 1 -32.28 1.12 33.94
CA MET A 1 -31.28 2.14 34.36
C MET A 1 -29.86 1.60 34.30
N VAL A 2 -29.54 0.50 35.00
CA VAL A 2 -28.18 -0.09 35.00
C VAL A 2 -27.71 -0.56 33.61
N THR A 3 -28.57 -1.22 32.83
CA THR A 3 -28.24 -1.68 31.47
C THR A 3 -27.97 -0.53 30.50
N LEU A 4 -28.80 0.51 30.53
CA LEU A 4 -28.61 1.71 29.71
C LEU A 4 -27.30 2.43 30.07
N ALA A 5 -27.02 2.59 31.36
CA ALA A 5 -25.78 3.22 31.84
C ALA A 5 -24.53 2.41 31.43
N PHE A 6 -24.60 1.07 31.52
CA PHE A 6 -23.54 0.18 31.05
C PHE A 6 -23.34 0.28 29.54
N SER A 7 -24.41 0.25 28.74
CA SER A 7 -24.33 0.39 27.28
C SER A 7 -23.71 1.73 26.87
N ILE A 8 -24.16 2.85 27.45
CA ILE A 8 -23.59 4.17 27.16
C ILE A 8 -22.10 4.22 27.52
N SER A 9 -21.72 3.69 28.69
CA SER A 9 -20.33 3.67 29.14
C SER A 9 -19.46 2.79 28.23
N ALA A 10 -19.95 1.61 27.86
CA ALA A 10 -19.25 0.69 26.96
C ALA A 10 -19.09 1.29 25.55
N THR A 11 -20.12 1.96 25.02
CA THR A 11 -20.02 2.64 23.72
C THR A 11 -19.07 3.83 23.76
N ALA A 12 -19.04 4.59 24.86
CA ALA A 12 -18.11 5.71 25.03
C ALA A 12 -16.65 5.23 25.08
N VAL A 13 -16.36 4.19 25.87
CA VAL A 13 -15.02 3.58 25.97
C VAL A 13 -14.60 2.97 24.64
N LEU A 14 -15.50 2.27 23.95
CA LEU A 14 -15.22 1.71 22.62
C LEU A 14 -14.95 2.81 21.59
N SER A 15 -15.69 3.93 21.64
CA SER A 15 -15.50 5.05 20.72
C SER A 15 -14.15 5.74 20.91
N ASP A 16 -13.68 5.88 22.15
CA ASP A 16 -12.37 6.47 22.47
C ASP A 16 -11.22 5.56 22.03
N LEU A 17 -11.30 4.27 22.37
CA LEU A 17 -10.32 3.26 21.98
C LEU A 17 -10.24 3.03 20.47
N TRP A 18 -11.36 3.20 19.76
CA TRP A 18 -11.50 2.92 18.32
C TRP A 18 -11.53 4.19 17.45
N SER A 19 -11.15 5.33 18.02
CA SER A 19 -11.25 6.65 17.38
C SER A 19 -10.46 6.75 16.07
N LYS A 20 -9.35 6.02 15.94
CA LYS A 20 -8.52 6.01 14.71
C LYS A 20 -9.15 5.14 13.62
N GLU A 21 -9.74 4.04 14.02
CA GLU A 21 -10.33 3.02 13.18
C GLU A 21 -11.66 3.51 12.58
N TRP A 22 -12.39 4.38 13.28
CA TRP A 22 -13.53 5.11 12.69
C TRP A 22 -13.12 5.98 11.50
N LYS A 23 -11.96 6.65 11.59
CA LYS A 23 -11.41 7.42 10.46
C LYS A 23 -11.04 6.51 9.30
N THR A 24 -10.36 5.40 9.59
CA THR A 24 -10.00 4.39 8.59
C THR A 24 -11.23 3.78 7.91
N LEU A 25 -12.30 3.51 8.66
CA LEU A 25 -13.56 2.98 8.14
C LEU A 25 -14.26 3.99 7.23
N LEU A 26 -14.33 5.26 7.63
CA LEU A 26 -14.87 6.34 6.77
C LEU A 26 -14.05 6.52 5.49
N LEU A 27 -12.72 6.53 5.60
CA LEU A 27 -11.81 6.58 4.45
C LEU A 27 -12.01 5.37 3.52
N SER A 28 -12.17 4.18 4.08
CA SER A 28 -12.46 2.96 3.33
C SER A 28 -13.78 3.07 2.57
N PHE A 29 -14.83 3.62 3.20
CA PHE A 29 -16.09 3.92 2.51
C PHE A 29 -15.92 4.94 1.39
N GLN A 30 -15.13 6.00 1.58
CA GLN A 30 -14.86 6.99 0.52
C GLN A 30 -14.09 6.40 -0.65
N VAL A 31 -13.07 5.57 -0.37
CA VAL A 31 -12.28 4.88 -1.39
C VAL A 31 -13.13 3.88 -2.16
N THR A 32 -14.05 3.19 -1.48
CA THR A 32 -14.91 2.17 -2.09
C THR A 32 -16.23 2.72 -2.66
N ALA A 33 -16.58 3.97 -2.36
CA ALA A 33 -17.84 4.59 -2.75
C ALA A 33 -18.13 4.51 -4.27
N PRO A 34 -17.16 4.74 -5.19
CA PRO A 34 -17.41 4.58 -6.62
C PRO A 34 -17.83 3.15 -7.00
N PHE A 35 -17.22 2.13 -6.40
CA PHE A 35 -17.56 0.73 -6.68
C PHE A 35 -18.92 0.35 -6.10
N LEU A 36 -19.23 0.82 -4.88
CA LEU A 36 -20.55 0.65 -4.27
C LEU A 36 -21.66 1.32 -5.08
N HIS A 37 -21.37 2.50 -5.65
CA HIS A 37 -22.30 3.22 -6.53
C HIS A 37 -22.58 2.46 -7.82
N VAL A 38 -21.54 2.02 -8.54
CA VAL A 38 -21.69 1.20 -9.75
C VAL A 38 -22.45 -0.09 -9.45
N GLY A 39 -22.15 -0.74 -8.33
CA GLY A 39 -22.88 -1.92 -7.85
C GLY A 39 -24.37 -1.64 -7.60
N GLY A 40 -24.69 -0.52 -6.95
CA GLY A 40 -26.05 -0.07 -6.69
C GLY A 40 -26.84 0.21 -7.97
N VAL A 41 -26.24 0.92 -8.93
CA VAL A 41 -26.87 1.21 -10.24
C VAL A 41 -27.09 -0.08 -11.03
N SER A 42 -26.11 -0.99 -11.02
CA SER A 42 -26.21 -2.30 -11.66
C SER A 42 -27.34 -3.13 -11.07
N LEU A 43 -27.46 -3.16 -9.75
CA LEU A 43 -28.56 -3.84 -9.05
C LEU A 43 -29.92 -3.23 -9.39
N MET A 44 -30.05 -1.89 -9.39
CA MET A 44 -31.30 -1.22 -9.78
C MET A 44 -31.67 -1.51 -11.24
N THR A 45 -30.69 -1.66 -12.11
CA THR A 45 -30.88 -2.02 -13.52
C THR A 45 -31.42 -3.45 -13.64
N LEU A 46 -30.86 -4.40 -12.90
CA LEU A 46 -31.34 -5.78 -12.85
C LEU A 46 -32.76 -5.90 -12.25
N LEU A 47 -33.06 -5.10 -11.23
CA LEU A 47 -34.37 -5.07 -10.59
C LEU A 47 -35.46 -4.38 -11.41
N SER A 48 -35.10 -3.61 -12.45
CA SER A 48 -36.06 -2.91 -13.29
C SER A 48 -37.09 -3.86 -13.93
N TRP A 49 -36.64 -5.02 -14.40
CA TRP A 49 -37.49 -6.01 -15.06
C TRP A 49 -38.49 -6.70 -14.11
N PRO A 50 -38.08 -7.27 -12.95
CA PRO A 50 -39.01 -7.77 -11.95
C PRO A 50 -40.03 -6.74 -11.48
N ILE A 51 -39.61 -5.48 -11.29
CA ILE A 51 -40.48 -4.39 -10.83
C ILE A 51 -41.52 -4.05 -11.91
N ALA A 52 -41.12 -3.98 -13.18
CA ALA A 52 -42.03 -3.79 -14.29
C ALA A 52 -43.08 -4.92 -14.38
N LEU A 53 -42.64 -6.18 -14.28
CA LEU A 53 -43.54 -7.33 -14.26
C LEU A 53 -44.51 -7.28 -13.07
N HIS A 54 -44.03 -6.90 -11.88
CA HIS A 54 -44.88 -6.77 -10.69
C HIS A 54 -45.90 -5.65 -10.87
N PHE A 55 -45.50 -4.52 -11.46
CA PHE A 55 -46.38 -3.41 -11.78
C PHE A 55 -47.54 -3.86 -12.69
N PHE A 56 -47.26 -4.60 -13.78
CA PHE A 56 -48.29 -5.10 -14.69
C PHE A 56 -49.22 -6.16 -14.06
N ARG A 57 -48.73 -6.96 -13.12
CA ARG A 57 -49.52 -8.00 -12.44
C ARG A 57 -50.38 -7.46 -11.28
N MET A 58 -50.12 -6.25 -10.79
CA MET A 58 -50.86 -5.69 -9.65
C MET A 58 -52.13 -4.98 -10.06
N ASN A 59 -53.24 -5.31 -9.40
CA ASN A 59 -54.55 -4.73 -9.69
C ASN A 59 -54.87 -3.43 -8.92
N LYS A 60 -54.06 -3.08 -7.89
CA LYS A 60 -54.30 -1.90 -7.04
C LYS A 60 -53.34 -0.76 -7.37
N ARG A 61 -53.87 0.35 -7.89
CA ARG A 61 -53.11 1.57 -8.23
C ARG A 61 -52.26 2.10 -7.06
N VAL A 62 -52.77 2.06 -5.84
CA VAL A 62 -52.03 2.55 -4.66
C VAL A 62 -50.72 1.79 -4.46
N ARG A 63 -50.73 0.46 -4.62
CA ARG A 63 -49.52 -0.36 -4.48
C ARG A 63 -48.56 -0.15 -5.65
N GLN A 64 -49.08 0.05 -6.86
CA GLN A 64 -48.29 0.36 -8.05
C GLN A 64 -47.51 1.65 -7.86
N VAL A 65 -48.20 2.72 -7.46
CA VAL A 65 -47.57 4.02 -7.21
C VAL A 65 -46.55 3.93 -6.07
N ALA A 66 -46.85 3.19 -4.99
CA ALA A 66 -45.90 3.01 -3.89
C ALA A 66 -44.60 2.32 -4.31
N ILE A 67 -44.69 1.20 -5.06
CA ILE A 67 -43.51 0.43 -5.48
C ILE A 67 -42.68 1.21 -6.50
N VAL A 68 -43.32 1.80 -7.51
CA VAL A 68 -42.61 2.60 -8.53
C VAL A 68 -42.04 3.86 -7.91
N GLY A 69 -42.77 4.53 -7.01
CA GLY A 69 -42.28 5.69 -6.29
C GLY A 69 -41.03 5.39 -5.46
N LEU A 70 -41.01 4.27 -4.74
CA LEU A 70 -39.84 3.83 -3.98
C LEU A 70 -38.65 3.53 -4.90
N TYR A 71 -38.87 2.81 -6.01
CA TYR A 71 -37.82 2.52 -6.98
C TYR A 71 -37.21 3.80 -7.57
N LEU A 72 -38.06 4.73 -8.01
CA LEU A 72 -37.61 6.01 -8.57
C LEU A 72 -36.88 6.86 -7.53
N ALA A 73 -37.33 6.86 -6.27
CA ALA A 73 -36.64 7.58 -5.19
C ALA A 73 -35.23 7.02 -4.91
N VAL A 74 -35.09 5.69 -4.87
CA VAL A 74 -33.77 5.04 -4.70
C VAL A 74 -32.87 5.33 -5.90
N LEU A 75 -33.41 5.22 -7.12
CA LEU A 75 -32.67 5.51 -8.35
C LEU A 75 -32.21 6.97 -8.38
N PHE A 76 -33.10 7.91 -8.12
CA PHE A 76 -32.78 9.34 -8.04
C PHE A 76 -31.70 9.63 -7.01
N THR A 77 -31.80 9.02 -5.82
CA THR A 77 -30.78 9.15 -4.77
C THR A 77 -29.43 8.65 -5.26
N LEU A 78 -29.38 7.45 -5.86
CA LEU A 78 -28.15 6.90 -6.43
C LEU A 78 -27.57 7.83 -7.51
N TYR A 79 -28.38 8.44 -8.36
CA TYR A 79 -27.89 9.41 -9.36
C TYR A 79 -27.33 10.70 -8.76
N LEU A 80 -27.75 11.10 -7.56
CA LEU A 80 -27.19 12.25 -6.85
C LEU A 80 -25.92 11.92 -6.06
N VAL A 81 -25.70 10.67 -5.65
CA VAL A 81 -24.52 10.25 -4.87
C VAL A 81 -23.18 10.73 -5.47
N PRO A 82 -22.92 10.64 -6.79
CA PRO A 82 -21.67 11.11 -7.38
C PRO A 82 -21.33 12.57 -7.12
N LEU A 83 -22.34 13.44 -6.91
CA LEU A 83 -22.11 14.85 -6.60
C LEU A 83 -21.49 15.07 -5.21
N GLY A 84 -21.64 14.09 -4.29
CA GLY A 84 -21.06 14.13 -2.94
C GLY A 84 -19.88 13.18 -2.74
N MET A 85 -19.47 12.42 -3.76
CA MET A 85 -18.33 11.52 -3.67
C MET A 85 -17.03 12.28 -3.95
N TYR A 86 -16.21 12.45 -2.93
CA TYR A 86 -14.83 12.92 -3.07
C TYR A 86 -13.89 11.72 -2.91
N SER A 87 -13.08 11.43 -3.93
CA SER A 87 -12.03 10.42 -3.82
C SER A 87 -10.81 11.04 -3.18
N PRO A 88 -10.34 10.56 -2.01
CA PRO A 88 -9.12 11.07 -1.39
C PRO A 88 -7.88 10.84 -2.26
N CYS A 89 -7.97 9.94 -3.25
CA CYS A 89 -6.90 9.66 -4.21
C CYS A 89 -6.83 10.66 -5.37
N ILE A 90 -7.86 11.50 -5.55
CA ILE A 90 -7.89 12.54 -6.58
C ILE A 90 -7.81 13.88 -5.84
N LYS A 91 -6.64 14.50 -5.89
CA LYS A 91 -6.43 15.87 -5.40
C LYS A 91 -6.47 16.84 -6.56
N GLU A 92 -6.99 18.03 -6.32
CA GLU A 92 -6.97 19.12 -7.28
C GLU A 92 -5.53 19.56 -7.57
N GLU A 93 -5.23 19.84 -8.83
CA GLU A 93 -3.94 20.32 -9.27
C GLU A 93 -3.59 21.64 -8.56
N GLY A 94 -2.39 21.73 -7.98
CA GLY A 94 -1.97 22.88 -7.16
C GLY A 94 -2.33 22.80 -5.67
N THR A 95 -3.02 21.74 -5.21
CA THR A 95 -3.27 21.50 -3.77
C THR A 95 -2.28 20.53 -3.11
N LEU A 96 -1.28 20.07 -3.86
CA LEU A 96 -0.23 19.19 -3.36
C LEU A 96 0.73 19.96 -2.46
N GLY A 97 1.18 19.31 -1.37
CA GLY A 97 2.30 19.81 -0.58
C GLY A 97 3.62 19.72 -1.36
N PRO A 98 4.76 20.06 -0.73
CA PRO A 98 6.07 19.85 -1.35
C PRO A 98 6.23 18.37 -1.76
N PRO A 99 6.99 18.09 -2.83
CA PRO A 99 7.25 16.72 -3.24
C PRO A 99 7.92 15.95 -2.08
N PRO A 100 7.65 14.64 -1.95
CA PRO A 100 8.33 13.82 -0.97
C PRO A 100 9.83 13.76 -1.27
N ALA A 101 10.65 13.69 -0.21
CA ALA A 101 12.09 13.57 -0.36
C ALA A 101 12.45 12.27 -1.10
N LEU A 102 13.32 12.37 -2.10
CA LEU A 102 13.82 11.20 -2.83
C LEU A 102 15.02 10.59 -2.11
N ILE A 103 14.84 9.40 -1.54
CA ILE A 103 15.91 8.68 -0.82
C ILE A 103 16.35 7.47 -1.65
N GLY A 104 17.63 7.41 -2.01
CA GLY A 104 18.22 6.30 -2.73
C GLY A 104 18.37 5.07 -1.84
N HIS A 105 17.43 4.12 -1.94
CA HIS A 105 17.45 2.85 -1.22
C HIS A 105 18.64 2.00 -1.65
N ARG A 106 19.61 1.81 -0.75
CA ARG A 106 20.94 1.23 -1.02
C ARG A 106 21.71 1.92 -2.14
N GLY A 107 21.47 3.22 -2.32
CA GLY A 107 21.90 3.99 -3.48
C GLY A 107 20.92 3.90 -4.64
N ALA A 108 21.41 3.50 -5.81
CA ALA A 108 20.65 3.31 -7.03
C ALA A 108 20.87 1.88 -7.56
N PRO A 109 20.28 0.86 -6.91
CA PRO A 109 20.54 -0.57 -7.19
C PRO A 109 20.10 -1.01 -8.59
N MET A 110 19.33 -0.19 -9.31
CA MET A 110 19.00 -0.44 -10.71
C MET A 110 20.08 0.04 -11.70
N LEU A 111 20.99 0.92 -11.26
CA LEU A 111 22.02 1.53 -12.10
C LEU A 111 23.42 1.04 -11.75
N ALA A 112 23.65 0.61 -10.51
CA ALA A 112 24.93 0.13 -10.02
C ALA A 112 24.74 -0.83 -8.85
N PRO A 113 25.72 -1.71 -8.55
CA PRO A 113 25.60 -2.70 -7.49
C PRO A 113 25.22 -2.07 -6.14
N GLU A 114 24.19 -2.58 -5.48
CA GLU A 114 23.66 -2.03 -4.22
C GLU A 114 24.73 -1.84 -3.14
N ASN A 115 24.58 -0.83 -2.28
CA ASN A 115 25.49 -0.54 -1.16
C ASN A 115 26.97 -0.34 -1.57
N THR A 116 27.21 0.07 -2.81
CA THR A 116 28.55 0.50 -3.28
C THR A 116 28.61 2.02 -3.42
N GLN A 117 29.82 2.57 -3.36
CA GLN A 117 30.05 3.98 -3.63
C GLN A 117 29.49 4.41 -5.00
N LEU A 118 29.66 3.57 -6.04
CA LEU A 118 29.11 3.84 -7.37
C LEU A 118 27.58 3.96 -7.35
N SER A 119 26.90 3.12 -6.56
CA SER A 119 25.44 3.18 -6.43
C SER A 119 24.97 4.44 -5.71
N PHE A 120 25.71 4.91 -4.71
CA PHE A 120 25.45 6.18 -4.05
C PHE A 120 25.69 7.37 -4.98
N GLU A 121 26.78 7.36 -5.76
CA GLU A 121 27.06 8.38 -6.77
C GLU A 121 25.92 8.45 -7.79
N LYS A 122 25.42 7.30 -8.27
CA LYS A 122 24.27 7.25 -9.19
C LYS A 122 22.98 7.77 -8.57
N ALA A 123 22.74 7.53 -7.29
CA ALA A 123 21.57 8.09 -6.59
C ALA A 123 21.65 9.62 -6.48
N VAL A 124 22.84 10.17 -6.21
CA VAL A 124 23.06 11.62 -6.15
C VAL A 124 22.93 12.24 -7.55
N GLU A 125 23.51 11.63 -8.58
CA GLU A 125 23.36 12.06 -9.99
C GLU A 125 21.89 12.08 -10.44
N ALA A 126 21.06 11.16 -9.92
CA ALA A 126 19.63 11.11 -10.19
C ALA A 126 18.78 12.14 -9.42
N GLY A 127 19.41 13.00 -8.60
CA GLY A 127 18.72 14.02 -7.81
C GLY A 127 18.21 13.52 -6.46
N GLY A 128 18.77 12.43 -5.92
CA GLY A 128 18.46 11.95 -4.58
C GLY A 128 18.81 12.98 -3.50
N GLU A 129 17.87 13.23 -2.59
CA GLU A 129 18.02 14.13 -1.44
C GLU A 129 18.57 13.41 -0.20
N GLY A 130 18.55 12.09 -0.21
CA GLY A 130 19.10 11.25 0.83
C GLY A 130 19.55 9.90 0.31
N LEU A 131 20.31 9.19 1.14
CA LEU A 131 20.76 7.83 0.88
C LEU A 131 20.33 6.95 2.05
N GLU A 132 19.86 5.76 1.74
CA GLU A 132 19.59 4.71 2.70
C GLU A 132 20.57 3.55 2.46
N THR A 133 20.95 2.87 3.54
CA THR A 133 21.90 1.75 3.49
C THR A 133 21.71 0.84 4.70
N ASP A 134 22.19 -0.39 4.55
CA ASP A 134 22.16 -1.44 5.56
C ASP A 134 23.56 -1.69 6.11
N VAL A 135 23.72 -1.67 7.44
CA VAL A 135 25.02 -1.88 8.10
C VAL A 135 25.01 -3.21 8.85
N THR A 136 26.07 -4.00 8.64
CA THR A 136 26.41 -5.19 9.42
C THR A 136 27.78 -5.01 10.06
N ILE A 137 28.10 -5.82 11.08
CA ILE A 137 29.39 -5.80 11.76
C ILE A 137 30.11 -7.12 11.48
N SER A 138 31.37 -7.06 11.07
CA SER A 138 32.23 -8.24 10.83
C SER A 138 32.57 -8.97 12.13
N TYR A 139 33.15 -10.16 12.03
CA TYR A 139 33.52 -10.99 13.18
C TYR A 139 34.51 -10.28 14.12
N ASP A 140 35.40 -9.49 13.53
CA ASP A 140 36.42 -8.67 14.20
C ASP A 140 35.95 -7.24 14.51
N GLY A 141 34.65 -6.95 14.37
CA GLY A 141 34.03 -5.71 14.87
C GLY A 141 34.05 -4.51 13.92
N VAL A 142 34.37 -4.72 12.64
CA VAL A 142 34.40 -3.66 11.62
C VAL A 142 33.02 -3.52 10.96
N PRO A 143 32.38 -2.33 11.02
CA PRO A 143 31.13 -2.09 10.30
C PRO A 143 31.33 -2.07 8.79
N PHE A 144 30.42 -2.72 8.05
CA PHE A 144 30.42 -2.74 6.60
C PHE A 144 29.00 -2.75 6.05
N LEU A 145 28.84 -2.40 4.78
CA LEU A 145 27.53 -2.30 4.15
C LEU A 145 27.08 -3.66 3.60
N MET A 146 25.97 -4.17 4.13
CA MET A 146 25.40 -5.45 3.72
C MET A 146 23.95 -5.55 4.16
N HIS A 147 23.06 -5.81 3.21
CA HIS A 147 21.64 -6.03 3.47
C HIS A 147 21.32 -7.48 3.83
N ASP A 148 21.95 -8.43 3.14
CA ASP A 148 21.61 -9.83 3.26
C ASP A 148 22.27 -10.45 4.50
N SER A 149 21.68 -11.53 5.01
CA SER A 149 22.28 -12.29 6.11
C SER A 149 23.55 -13.04 5.70
N THR A 150 23.73 -13.34 4.41
CA THR A 150 24.90 -14.03 3.85
C THR A 150 25.45 -13.26 2.64
N LEU A 151 26.68 -13.59 2.24
CA LEU A 151 27.40 -12.90 1.15
C LEU A 151 27.08 -13.49 -0.23
N ARG A 152 26.20 -14.50 -0.31
CA ARG A 152 26.04 -15.37 -1.49
C ARG A 152 25.52 -14.65 -2.73
N ARG A 153 24.58 -13.69 -2.57
CA ARG A 153 23.88 -13.04 -3.70
C ARG A 153 24.68 -11.90 -4.30
N THR A 154 25.30 -11.08 -3.46
CA THR A 154 25.90 -9.79 -3.84
C THR A 154 27.42 -9.82 -3.87
N THR A 155 28.05 -11.01 -3.76
CA THR A 155 29.51 -11.15 -3.84
C THR A 155 29.92 -12.44 -4.56
N ASN A 156 31.21 -12.60 -4.83
CA ASN A 156 31.81 -13.84 -5.34
C ASN A 156 32.25 -14.83 -4.23
N VAL A 157 31.64 -14.82 -3.04
CA VAL A 157 32.01 -15.72 -1.92
C VAL A 157 32.01 -17.20 -2.28
N GLN A 158 31.22 -17.63 -3.27
CA GLN A 158 31.19 -19.02 -3.74
C GLN A 158 32.51 -19.46 -4.39
N GLU A 159 33.24 -18.53 -5.00
CA GLU A 159 34.53 -18.79 -5.64
C GLU A 159 35.66 -18.71 -4.61
N VAL A 160 35.63 -17.71 -3.73
CA VAL A 160 36.71 -17.44 -2.76
C VAL A 160 36.64 -18.37 -1.54
N PHE A 161 35.43 -18.61 -1.01
CA PHE A 161 35.19 -19.42 0.19
C PHE A 161 34.04 -20.44 -0.04
N PRO A 162 34.22 -21.45 -0.91
CA PRO A 162 33.15 -22.37 -1.33
C PRO A 162 32.49 -23.11 -0.16
N ASN A 163 33.26 -23.43 0.89
CA ASN A 163 32.78 -24.14 2.08
C ASN A 163 32.07 -23.24 3.11
N ARG A 164 32.00 -21.92 2.88
CA ARG A 164 31.41 -20.94 3.81
C ARG A 164 30.34 -20.07 3.15
N THR A 165 29.79 -20.52 2.02
CA THR A 165 28.82 -19.76 1.23
C THR A 165 27.53 -19.39 1.96
N ASP A 166 27.08 -20.26 2.87
CA ASP A 166 25.88 -20.06 3.70
C ASP A 166 26.22 -19.58 5.12
N THR A 167 27.49 -19.22 5.37
CA THR A 167 27.92 -18.62 6.64
C THR A 167 27.37 -17.19 6.72
N PRO A 168 26.85 -16.75 7.88
CA PRO A 168 26.40 -15.38 8.04
C PRO A 168 27.50 -14.37 7.74
N ALA A 169 27.16 -13.25 7.09
CA ALA A 169 28.12 -12.21 6.69
C ALA A 169 28.91 -11.66 7.89
N ALA A 170 28.27 -11.57 9.05
CA ALA A 170 28.89 -11.14 10.32
C ALA A 170 29.94 -12.12 10.88
N MET A 171 30.06 -13.33 10.34
CA MET A 171 31.03 -14.34 10.80
C MET A 171 32.32 -14.35 9.94
N PHE A 172 32.51 -13.36 9.08
CA PHE A 172 33.74 -13.14 8.33
C PHE A 172 34.53 -12.00 8.96
N THR A 173 35.87 -12.11 8.95
CA THR A 173 36.74 -11.00 9.35
C THR A 173 36.82 -9.94 8.25
N TRP A 174 37.21 -8.71 8.57
CA TRP A 174 37.36 -7.66 7.58
C TRP A 174 38.33 -8.05 6.45
N ASN A 175 39.46 -8.66 6.80
CA ASN A 175 40.43 -9.14 5.80
C ASN A 175 39.84 -10.18 4.83
N GLU A 176 38.94 -11.05 5.30
CA GLU A 176 38.24 -12.00 4.43
C GLU A 176 37.21 -11.29 3.53
N LEU A 177 36.51 -10.29 4.07
CA LEU A 177 35.52 -9.49 3.33
C LEU A 177 36.18 -8.66 2.21
N GLU A 178 37.36 -8.09 2.45
CA GLU A 178 38.13 -7.33 1.44
C GLU A 178 38.56 -8.18 0.23
N MET A 179 38.64 -9.52 0.38
CA MET A 179 38.96 -10.41 -0.74
C MET A 179 37.79 -10.61 -1.72
N LEU A 180 36.58 -10.19 -1.35
CA LEU A 180 35.38 -10.43 -2.13
C LEU A 180 35.11 -9.29 -3.12
N ASN A 181 34.56 -9.65 -4.28
CA ASN A 181 34.06 -8.71 -5.27
C ASN A 181 32.55 -8.54 -5.10
N ALA A 182 32.11 -7.34 -4.70
CA ALA A 182 30.71 -7.01 -4.45
C ALA A 182 29.95 -6.41 -5.67
N GLY A 183 30.56 -6.43 -6.87
CA GLY A 183 29.99 -5.80 -8.08
C GLY A 183 29.88 -6.71 -9.30
N ALA A 184 30.67 -7.78 -9.39
CA ALA A 184 30.72 -8.64 -10.57
C ALA A 184 29.37 -9.32 -10.88
N TRP A 185 28.62 -9.70 -9.83
CA TRP A 185 27.28 -10.29 -9.97
C TRP A 185 26.32 -9.37 -10.74
N PHE A 186 26.45 -8.05 -10.57
CA PHE A 186 25.56 -7.08 -11.20
C PHE A 186 25.68 -7.12 -12.72
N LEU A 187 26.91 -7.27 -13.22
CA LEU A 187 27.19 -7.37 -14.65
C LEU A 187 26.57 -8.64 -15.27
N SER A 188 26.58 -9.75 -14.53
CA SER A 188 26.03 -11.04 -15.00
C SER A 188 24.51 -11.08 -15.09
N VAL A 189 23.81 -10.22 -14.36
CA VAL A 189 22.34 -10.14 -14.38
C VAL A 189 21.85 -9.09 -15.38
N SER A 190 22.69 -8.12 -15.73
CA SER A 190 22.38 -7.05 -16.69
C SER A 190 22.66 -7.39 -18.17
N SER A 191 23.22 -8.56 -18.46
CA SER A 191 23.49 -9.08 -19.80
C SER A 191 22.42 -10.07 -20.25
#